data_AF-A0A6G1RT39-F1
#
_entry.id   AF-A0A6G1RT39-F1
#
_cell.length_a   1.000
_cell.length_b   1.000
_cell.length_c   1.000
_cell.angle_alpha   90.00
_cell.angle_beta   90.00
_cell.angle_gamma   90.00
#
_symmetry.space_group_name_H-M   'P 1'
#
loop_
_entity.id
_entity.type
_entity.pdbx_description
1 polymer ?
#
loop_
_entity_poly.entity_id
_entity_poly.type
_entity_poly.pdbx_seq_one_letter_code
_entity_poly.pdbx_strand_id
1 'polypeptide(L)'
;PTYCKLALAKPGRRSSTSRLSRMGVLYTTSSPQRYLEEGELQKKQQQVLGSEEVQRPAEEAALKPNTEAQVEDCSQRGLDTLGQQQLTQKVSDDEDSEGEDASVTQGDLEALISGRYPVKSSEETSDSSSSEAQPASKWVCAHSSNSKKENHNQYITEKLEVLAKAYSVQGDKWRALGYSKAINALKSYHKPVTSYQEACKIPAIGKRMAEKILEILETGHLRKLDHISESVPVLELFSNIWGAGVKTAQMWYQQGFRTLDDIRAKATLTSQQAVGLKHYTDFLERMPREEAAEIEQTVRQAALALKPGLVCVACGSYRRGKPTCGDVDVLVTHPDGQSHRGVFSKLLDSLRRSGFLTDDLVSQEDNEIG
;
A
#
# COMPACT_ATOMS: atom_id res chain seq x y z
N PRO A 1 16.89 8.97 -8.40
CA PRO A 1 16.13 10.24 -8.46
C PRO A 1 15.53 10.65 -7.11
N THR A 2 16.09 11.67 -6.46
CA THR A 2 15.44 12.35 -5.33
C THR A 2 14.25 13.16 -5.84
N TYR A 3 13.16 13.17 -5.08
CA TYR A 3 11.98 13.96 -5.38
C TYR A 3 11.20 14.29 -4.11
N CYS A 4 10.33 15.31 -4.20
CA CYS A 4 9.40 15.65 -3.14
C CYS A 4 7.99 15.29 -3.57
N LYS A 5 7.23 14.62 -2.70
CA LYS A 5 5.83 14.28 -2.94
C LYS A 5 4.95 15.06 -1.97
N LEU A 6 4.01 15.81 -2.53
CA LEU A 6 2.98 16.56 -1.81
C LEU A 6 1.63 15.85 -2.04
N ALA A 7 0.86 15.60 -1.01
CA ALA A 7 -0.50 15.06 -1.10
C ALA A 7 -1.46 16.08 -0.48
N LEU A 8 -2.37 16.63 -1.28
CA LEU A 8 -3.27 17.71 -0.86
C LEU A 8 -4.69 17.18 -0.74
N ALA A 9 -5.33 17.43 0.40
CA ALA A 9 -6.72 17.10 0.66
C ALA A 9 -7.53 18.37 0.90
N LYS A 10 -8.78 18.35 0.47
CA LYS A 10 -9.67 19.52 0.55
C LYS A 10 -10.33 19.64 1.94
N PRO A 11 -10.23 20.77 2.64
CA PRO A 11 -11.21 21.27 3.59
C PRO A 11 -12.39 21.91 2.86
N GLY A 12 -13.58 21.73 3.40
CA GLY A 12 -14.86 21.94 2.75
C GLY A 12 -15.13 23.39 2.40
N ARG A 13 -16.06 23.60 1.46
CA ARG A 13 -16.51 24.94 1.05
C ARG A 13 -17.16 25.66 2.24
N ARG A 14 -16.42 26.55 2.92
CA ARG A 14 -17.06 27.57 3.76
C ARG A 14 -17.72 28.60 2.83
N SER A 15 -19.00 28.87 3.06
CA SER A 15 -19.80 29.85 2.31
C SER A 15 -19.17 31.25 2.38
N SER A 16 -18.47 31.66 1.32
CA SER A 16 -18.35 33.06 0.82
C SER A 16 -17.32 33.17 -0.32
N THR A 17 -17.83 33.40 -1.52
CA THR A 17 -17.31 34.31 -2.58
C THR A 17 -15.82 34.40 -2.97
N SER A 18 -14.93 33.49 -2.56
CA SER A 18 -13.59 33.38 -3.16
C SER A 18 -13.34 31.98 -3.71
N ARG A 19 -13.03 31.87 -5.01
CA ARG A 19 -12.82 30.62 -5.77
C ARG A 19 -11.52 29.88 -5.42
N LEU A 20 -10.88 30.17 -4.30
CA LEU A 20 -9.65 29.49 -3.89
C LEU A 20 -9.97 28.50 -2.77
N SER A 21 -10.11 27.22 -3.14
CA SER A 21 -10.24 26.12 -2.19
C SER A 21 -9.01 26.13 -1.26
N ARG A 22 -9.26 26.29 0.04
CA ARG A 22 -8.28 26.05 1.11
C ARG A 22 -7.90 24.56 1.07
N MET A 23 -6.69 24.16 1.48
CA MET A 23 -6.16 22.78 1.42
C MET A 23 -5.44 22.37 2.72
N GLY A 24 -5.67 21.13 3.15
CA GLY A 24 -4.89 20.41 4.17
C GLY A 24 -3.88 19.49 3.51
N VAL A 25 -2.72 19.26 4.14
CA VAL A 25 -1.55 18.74 3.41
C VAL A 25 -0.85 17.59 4.12
N LEU A 26 -0.54 16.57 3.33
CA LEU A 26 0.38 15.47 3.59
C LEU A 26 1.60 15.64 2.70
N TYR A 27 2.75 15.17 3.14
CA TYR A 27 3.93 15.09 2.28
C TYR A 27 4.91 14.05 2.77
N THR A 28 5.72 13.60 1.83
CA THR A 28 6.84 12.69 2.08
C THR A 28 7.99 13.10 1.15
N THR A 29 9.19 13.26 1.70
CA THR A 29 10.42 13.33 0.91
C THR A 29 10.97 11.91 0.76
N SER A 30 11.45 11.52 -0.43
CA SER A 30 12.11 10.23 -0.60
C SER A 30 13.45 10.41 -1.32
N SER A 31 14.52 9.96 -0.67
CA SER A 31 15.85 9.82 -1.25
C SER A 31 16.17 8.34 -1.47
N PRO A 32 16.64 7.91 -2.65
CA PRO A 32 16.96 6.51 -2.93
C PRO A 32 18.11 5.92 -2.09
N GLN A 33 18.94 6.75 -1.43
CA GLN A 33 20.15 6.29 -0.75
C GLN A 33 19.91 5.35 0.45
N ARG A 34 18.72 5.36 1.05
CA ARG A 34 18.41 4.49 2.22
C ARG A 34 18.37 2.99 1.92
N TYR A 35 18.16 2.58 0.67
CA TYR A 35 18.06 1.15 0.33
C TYR A 35 19.41 0.40 0.39
N LEU A 36 20.53 1.12 0.35
CA LEU A 36 21.86 0.52 0.43
C LEU A 36 22.33 0.38 1.89
N GLU A 37 22.00 1.31 2.78
CA GLU A 37 22.45 1.30 4.17
C GLU A 37 21.73 0.26 5.06
N GLU A 38 20.45 -0.05 4.81
CA GLU A 38 19.72 -1.08 5.57
C GLU A 38 20.30 -2.49 5.34
N GLY A 39 20.85 -2.76 4.14
CA GLY A 39 21.53 -4.00 3.81
C GLY A 39 22.88 -4.18 4.52
N GLU A 40 23.57 -3.09 4.83
CA GLU A 40 24.86 -3.11 5.55
C GLU A 40 24.67 -3.24 7.07
N LEU A 41 23.60 -2.65 7.62
CA LEU A 41 23.21 -2.82 9.04
C LEU A 41 22.79 -4.26 9.37
N GLN A 42 22.09 -4.95 8.46
CA GLN A 42 21.75 -6.37 8.64
C GLN A 42 22.98 -7.29 8.56
N LYS A 43 23.96 -7.00 7.70
CA LYS A 43 25.24 -7.75 7.65
C LYS A 43 26.06 -7.58 8.94
N LYS A 44 26.09 -6.38 9.53
CA LYS A 44 26.77 -6.14 10.82
C LYS A 44 26.09 -6.84 12.00
N GLN A 45 24.75 -6.89 12.03
CA GLN A 45 24.02 -7.53 13.13
C GLN A 45 24.15 -9.06 13.12
N GLN A 46 24.35 -9.68 11.95
CA GLN A 46 24.56 -11.12 11.82
C GLN A 46 26.00 -11.55 12.17
N GLN A 47 26.97 -10.64 12.11
CA GLN A 47 28.37 -10.90 12.46
C GLN A 47 28.63 -10.81 13.98
N VAL A 48 27.79 -10.08 14.73
CA VAL A 48 27.92 -9.91 16.18
C VAL A 48 27.28 -11.07 16.97
N LEU A 49 26.35 -11.83 16.38
CA LEU A 49 25.68 -12.97 17.03
C LEU A 49 26.43 -14.31 16.89
N GLY A 50 27.63 -14.31 16.29
CA GLY A 50 28.43 -15.52 16.02
C GLY A 50 29.52 -15.84 17.03
N SER A 51 29.69 -15.03 18.08
CA SER A 51 30.82 -15.19 19.00
C SER A 51 30.46 -14.75 20.41
N GLU A 52 29.85 -15.64 21.19
CA GLU A 52 29.88 -15.62 22.65
C GLU A 52 29.59 -17.04 23.20
N GLU A 53 30.66 -17.78 23.50
CA GLU A 53 30.63 -18.95 24.38
C GLU A 53 30.49 -18.47 25.83
N VAL A 54 29.56 -19.05 26.61
CA VAL A 54 29.46 -18.81 28.05
C VAL A 54 29.42 -20.12 28.83
N GLN A 55 30.41 -20.25 29.71
CA GLN A 55 30.65 -21.31 30.70
C GLN A 55 29.61 -21.29 31.85
N ARG A 56 29.30 -22.45 32.41
CA ARG A 56 28.45 -22.63 33.62
C ARG A 56 29.28 -22.99 34.85
N PRO A 57 28.96 -22.49 36.06
CA PRO A 57 29.46 -23.07 37.31
C PRO A 57 28.42 -23.94 38.05
N ALA A 58 28.95 -24.94 38.78
CA ALA A 58 28.35 -25.84 39.78
C ALA A 58 27.99 -25.09 41.09
N GLU A 59 27.29 -25.55 42.13
CA GLU A 59 26.70 -26.80 42.68
C GLU A 59 25.66 -26.30 43.76
N GLU A 60 24.62 -27.00 44.25
CA GLU A 60 24.66 -28.04 45.30
C GLU A 60 23.22 -28.56 45.63
N ALA A 61 23.16 -29.71 46.29
CA ALA A 61 22.13 -30.77 46.39
C ALA A 61 20.87 -30.56 47.26
N ALA A 62 19.82 -31.38 47.00
CA ALA A 62 19.14 -32.22 48.03
C ALA A 62 18.02 -33.17 47.49
N LEU A 63 18.23 -34.48 47.70
CA LEU A 63 17.31 -35.58 48.10
C LEU A 63 16.19 -36.17 47.18
N LYS A 64 16.21 -37.53 47.11
CA LYS A 64 15.40 -38.56 46.38
C LYS A 64 14.14 -39.01 47.20
N PRO A 65 13.31 -40.08 46.89
CA PRO A 65 13.44 -41.15 45.85
C PRO A 65 12.17 -41.78 45.18
N ASN A 66 12.48 -42.61 44.14
CA ASN A 66 11.81 -43.83 43.58
C ASN A 66 10.42 -43.69 42.90
N THR A 67 10.07 -44.41 41.81
CA THR A 67 10.16 -45.86 41.56
C THR A 67 9.89 -46.22 40.06
N GLU A 68 10.61 -47.25 39.53
CA GLU A 68 10.30 -48.23 38.44
C GLU A 68 9.82 -47.78 37.04
N ALA A 69 9.95 -48.51 35.91
CA ALA A 69 10.84 -49.52 35.31
C ALA A 69 10.08 -50.02 34.05
N GLN A 70 10.81 -50.44 32.99
CA GLN A 70 10.43 -51.18 31.74
C GLN A 70 10.93 -50.41 30.49
N VAL A 71 12.06 -50.73 29.86
CA VAL A 71 12.49 -51.96 29.14
C VAL A 71 11.65 -52.23 27.88
N GLU A 72 12.18 -51.84 26.71
CA GLU A 72 12.32 -52.75 25.56
C GLU A 72 13.34 -52.22 24.55
N ASP A 73 14.14 -53.15 24.04
CA ASP A 73 15.35 -53.06 23.21
C ASP A 73 15.01 -53.50 21.78
N CYS A 74 15.63 -52.89 20.76
CA CYS A 74 16.08 -53.62 19.57
C CYS A 74 17.17 -52.85 18.80
N SER A 75 18.43 -53.07 19.21
CA SER A 75 19.66 -53.30 18.42
C SER A 75 19.59 -53.13 16.87
N GLN A 76 20.35 -52.20 16.28
CA GLN A 76 21.75 -52.29 15.79
C GLN A 76 22.06 -53.24 14.60
N ARG A 77 22.62 -52.66 13.53
CA ARG A 77 23.73 -53.12 12.63
C ARG A 77 23.86 -52.08 11.49
N GLY A 78 25.00 -51.54 11.06
CA GLY A 78 26.42 -51.68 11.38
C GLY A 78 27.26 -51.10 10.21
N LEU A 79 28.25 -50.26 10.54
CA LEU A 79 29.61 -50.06 9.98
C LEU A 79 29.86 -49.67 8.49
N ASP A 80 30.60 -48.55 8.39
CA ASP A 80 31.81 -48.23 7.60
C ASP A 80 31.82 -48.19 6.06
N THR A 81 32.23 -47.05 5.46
CA THR A 81 33.64 -46.74 5.06
C THR A 81 33.71 -45.53 4.10
N LEU A 82 34.77 -44.73 4.26
CA LEU A 82 35.24 -43.63 3.41
C LEU A 82 35.36 -43.94 1.91
N GLY A 83 35.11 -42.93 1.08
CA GLY A 83 35.49 -42.89 -0.33
C GLY A 83 35.37 -41.48 -0.91
N GLN A 84 36.49 -40.75 -0.95
CA GLN A 84 36.65 -39.52 -1.74
C GLN A 84 36.46 -39.80 -3.23
N GLN A 85 35.71 -38.95 -3.93
CA GLN A 85 36.04 -38.56 -5.30
C GLN A 85 35.33 -37.26 -5.69
N GLN A 86 36.15 -36.23 -5.91
CA GLN A 86 35.80 -34.98 -6.58
C GLN A 86 35.34 -35.28 -8.01
N LEU A 87 34.22 -34.71 -8.42
CA LEU A 87 34.01 -34.35 -9.83
C LEU A 87 33.54 -32.91 -9.91
N THR A 88 34.45 -32.08 -10.42
CA THR A 88 34.29 -30.68 -10.77
C THR A 88 33.26 -30.52 -11.88
N GLN A 89 32.23 -29.70 -11.67
CA GLN A 89 31.47 -29.13 -12.77
C GLN A 89 31.45 -27.60 -12.65
N LYS A 90 32.19 -27.02 -13.58
CA LYS A 90 32.46 -25.61 -13.84
C LYS A 90 31.16 -24.99 -14.39
N VAL A 91 30.58 -24.02 -13.68
CA VAL A 91 29.58 -23.11 -14.25
C VAL A 91 30.07 -21.71 -13.95
N SER A 92 30.18 -20.93 -15.02
CA SER A 92 30.80 -19.62 -15.14
C SER A 92 30.10 -18.56 -14.30
N ASP A 93 30.92 -17.77 -13.62
CA ASP A 93 30.57 -16.48 -13.07
C ASP A 93 30.34 -15.50 -14.24
N ASP A 94 29.08 -15.20 -14.54
CA ASP A 94 28.72 -14.00 -15.31
C ASP A 94 28.53 -12.85 -14.32
N GLU A 95 29.62 -12.11 -14.11
CA GLU A 95 29.64 -10.80 -13.47
C GLU A 95 28.92 -9.79 -14.38
N ASP A 96 27.61 -9.68 -14.26
CA ASP A 96 26.87 -8.53 -14.81
C ASP A 96 27.14 -7.31 -13.94
N SER A 97 28.20 -6.61 -14.33
CA SER A 97 28.53 -5.26 -13.91
C SER A 97 27.47 -4.28 -14.42
N GLU A 98 26.33 -4.16 -13.72
CA GLU A 98 25.40 -3.05 -13.92
C GLU A 98 25.77 -1.88 -13.00
N GLY A 99 26.85 -1.21 -13.38
CA GLY A 99 27.24 0.10 -12.87
C GLY A 99 27.00 1.18 -13.93
N GLU A 100 25.78 1.31 -14.43
CA GLU A 100 25.39 2.48 -15.23
C GLU A 100 24.49 3.38 -14.39
N ASP A 101 25.03 4.54 -13.98
CA ASP A 101 24.23 5.66 -13.54
C ASP A 101 23.26 6.02 -14.68
N ALA A 102 22.04 5.48 -14.64
CA ALA A 102 21.01 5.75 -15.62
C ALA A 102 20.67 7.25 -15.62
N SER A 103 21.35 8.01 -16.48
CA SER A 103 21.10 9.43 -16.67
C SER A 103 19.70 9.59 -17.25
N VAL A 104 18.84 10.34 -16.56
CA VAL A 104 17.46 10.60 -17.00
C VAL A 104 17.49 11.29 -18.35
N THR A 105 16.91 10.67 -19.38
CA THR A 105 16.89 11.25 -20.73
C THR A 105 15.76 12.28 -20.86
N GLN A 106 15.85 13.15 -21.86
CA GLN A 106 14.75 14.05 -22.22
C GLN A 106 13.45 13.29 -22.55
N GLY A 107 13.58 12.11 -23.17
CA GLY A 107 12.44 11.23 -23.46
C GLY A 107 11.77 10.70 -22.19
N ASP A 108 12.54 10.38 -21.15
CA ASP A 108 12.01 9.95 -19.85
C ASP A 108 11.26 11.08 -19.15
N LEU A 109 11.79 12.31 -19.25
CA LEU A 109 11.14 13.50 -18.70
C LEU A 109 9.82 13.79 -19.42
N GLU A 110 9.79 13.70 -20.74
CA GLU A 110 8.57 13.84 -21.53
C GLU A 110 7.56 12.72 -21.23
N ALA A 111 8.01 11.49 -21.01
CA ALA A 111 7.17 10.38 -20.60
C ALA A 111 6.57 10.57 -19.19
N LEU A 112 7.34 11.17 -18.27
CA LEU A 112 6.86 11.52 -16.94
C LEU A 112 5.73 12.55 -17.02
N ILE A 113 5.93 13.62 -17.80
CA ILE A 113 4.98 14.74 -17.96
C ILE A 113 3.73 14.30 -18.73
N SER A 114 3.91 13.62 -19.86
CA SER A 114 2.80 13.19 -20.73
C SER A 114 2.08 11.94 -20.21
N GLY A 115 2.73 11.15 -19.36
CA GLY A 115 2.25 9.83 -18.93
C GLY A 115 2.35 8.76 -20.02
N ARG A 116 3.05 9.01 -21.14
CA ARG A 116 3.22 8.08 -22.25
C ARG A 116 4.71 7.78 -22.46
N TYR A 117 5.12 6.52 -22.33
CA TYR A 117 6.45 6.14 -22.77
C TYR A 117 6.50 6.13 -24.30
N PRO A 118 7.56 6.65 -24.93
CA PRO A 118 7.77 6.49 -26.35
C PRO A 118 7.82 5.00 -26.67
N VAL A 119 6.91 4.56 -27.55
CA VAL A 119 6.99 3.21 -28.11
C VAL A 119 8.26 3.18 -28.94
N LYS A 120 9.24 2.37 -28.56
CA LYS A 120 10.37 2.07 -29.44
C LYS A 120 9.77 1.48 -30.71
N SER A 121 9.85 2.22 -31.82
CA SER A 121 9.57 1.70 -33.15
C SER A 121 10.69 0.72 -33.50
N SER A 122 10.60 -0.51 -32.99
CA SER A 122 11.34 -1.61 -33.60
C SER A 122 10.66 -1.93 -34.92
N GLU A 123 11.51 -2.07 -35.92
CA GLU A 123 11.22 -2.17 -37.34
C GLU A 123 10.16 -3.22 -37.71
N GLU A 124 9.52 -2.96 -38.84
CA GLU A 124 8.58 -3.85 -39.52
C GLU A 124 9.15 -5.28 -39.64
N THR A 125 8.53 -6.24 -38.95
CA THR A 125 8.62 -7.65 -39.33
C THR A 125 7.25 -8.27 -39.32
N SER A 126 6.70 -8.39 -40.53
CA SER A 126 5.87 -9.47 -41.05
C SER A 126 4.83 -10.13 -40.11
N ASP A 127 3.56 -9.97 -40.52
CA ASP A 127 2.46 -10.85 -40.17
C ASP A 127 2.87 -12.32 -40.16
N SER A 128 2.79 -12.94 -38.98
CA SER A 128 2.68 -14.39 -38.84
C SER A 128 1.83 -14.68 -37.61
N SER A 129 0.62 -15.11 -37.89
CA SER A 129 -0.38 -15.59 -36.94
C SER A 129 0.13 -16.84 -36.21
N SER A 130 0.58 -16.67 -34.97
CA SER A 130 0.63 -17.77 -33.99
C SER A 130 0.22 -17.23 -32.63
N SER A 131 -1.07 -17.26 -32.36
CA SER A 131 -1.65 -16.95 -31.05
C SER A 131 -1.36 -18.11 -30.09
N GLU A 132 -0.12 -18.22 -29.62
CA GLU A 132 0.19 -19.00 -28.43
C GLU A 132 -0.07 -18.10 -27.21
N ALA A 133 -1.16 -18.39 -26.51
CA ALA A 133 -1.51 -17.72 -25.26
C ALA A 133 -0.46 -18.06 -24.20
N GLN A 134 0.53 -17.17 -24.04
CA GLN A 134 1.48 -17.23 -22.94
C GLN A 134 0.70 -17.26 -21.61
N PRO A 135 1.13 -18.08 -20.63
CA PRO A 135 0.43 -18.22 -19.37
C PRO A 135 0.29 -16.85 -18.70
N ALA A 136 -0.94 -16.46 -18.37
CA ALA A 136 -1.22 -15.19 -17.70
C ALA A 136 -0.35 -15.08 -16.45
N SER A 137 0.60 -14.14 -16.48
CA SER A 137 1.56 -13.92 -15.41
C SER A 137 0.84 -13.72 -14.08
N LYS A 138 1.25 -14.38 -12.99
CA LYS A 138 0.56 -14.29 -11.69
C LYS A 138 0.48 -12.86 -11.12
N TRP A 139 1.34 -11.96 -11.59
CA TRP A 139 1.53 -10.62 -11.03
C TRP A 139 0.62 -9.58 -11.69
N VAL A 140 0.05 -8.70 -10.87
CA VAL A 140 -0.82 -7.62 -11.34
C VAL A 140 -0.08 -6.65 -12.26
N CYS A 141 1.22 -6.39 -12.00
CA CYS A 141 2.04 -5.46 -12.77
C CYS A 141 2.35 -5.92 -14.20
N ALA A 142 2.22 -7.21 -14.50
CA ALA A 142 2.46 -7.76 -15.83
C ALA A 142 1.21 -7.73 -16.72
N HIS A 143 0.10 -7.19 -16.21
CA HIS A 143 -1.13 -7.00 -16.97
C HIS A 143 -1.47 -5.52 -17.13
N SER A 144 -1.90 -5.13 -18.34
CA SER A 144 -2.41 -3.79 -18.58
C SER A 144 -3.66 -3.52 -17.75
N SER A 145 -3.68 -2.37 -17.08
CA SER A 145 -4.84 -1.88 -16.32
C SER A 145 -5.87 -1.15 -17.18
N ASN A 146 -5.59 -0.94 -18.48
CA ASN A 146 -6.44 -0.17 -19.39
C ASN A 146 -7.66 -0.94 -19.93
N SER A 147 -7.71 -2.27 -19.78
CA SER A 147 -8.94 -3.01 -20.11
C SER A 147 -9.98 -2.72 -19.02
N LYS A 148 -10.95 -1.86 -19.30
CA LYS A 148 -12.18 -1.77 -18.48
C LYS A 148 -12.88 -3.12 -18.59
N LYS A 149 -12.63 -4.02 -17.65
CA LYS A 149 -13.34 -5.29 -17.56
C LYS A 149 -14.70 -5.01 -16.97
N GLU A 150 -15.75 -5.30 -17.74
CA GLU A 150 -17.11 -5.24 -17.26
C GLU A 150 -17.29 -6.28 -16.16
N ASN A 151 -17.84 -5.86 -15.02
CA ASN A 151 -18.06 -6.77 -13.90
C ASN A 151 -19.39 -7.51 -14.08
N HIS A 152 -19.36 -8.69 -14.70
CA HIS A 152 -20.54 -9.54 -14.87
C HIS A 152 -21.07 -10.14 -13.55
N ASN A 153 -20.33 -10.01 -12.45
CA ASN A 153 -20.64 -10.61 -11.15
C ASN A 153 -20.99 -9.56 -10.09
N GLN A 154 -21.51 -8.41 -10.52
CA GLN A 154 -21.75 -7.25 -9.66
C GLN A 154 -22.58 -7.61 -8.40
N TYR A 155 -23.70 -8.30 -8.57
CA TYR A 155 -24.59 -8.73 -7.48
C TYR A 155 -23.89 -9.58 -6.41
N ILE A 156 -22.88 -10.39 -6.77
CA ILE A 156 -22.06 -11.16 -5.83
C ILE A 156 -21.05 -10.24 -5.16
N THR A 157 -20.32 -9.47 -5.97
CA THR A 157 -19.21 -8.64 -5.49
C THR A 157 -19.68 -7.58 -4.49
N GLU A 158 -20.84 -6.97 -4.71
CA GLU A 158 -21.41 -5.96 -3.79
C GLU A 158 -21.65 -6.52 -2.39
N LYS A 159 -22.20 -7.74 -2.28
CA LYS A 159 -22.43 -8.40 -0.99
C LYS A 159 -21.12 -8.78 -0.30
N LEU A 160 -20.15 -9.29 -1.06
CA LEU A 160 -18.84 -9.65 -0.52
C LEU A 160 -18.02 -8.41 -0.10
N GLU A 161 -18.18 -7.28 -0.78
CA GLU A 161 -17.51 -6.02 -0.46
C GLU A 161 -17.93 -5.48 0.91
N VAL A 162 -19.20 -5.60 1.28
CA VAL A 162 -19.69 -5.22 2.62
C VAL A 162 -18.97 -6.04 3.71
N LEU A 163 -18.80 -7.36 3.51
CA LEU A 163 -18.04 -8.20 4.45
C LEU A 163 -16.55 -7.86 4.47
N ALA A 164 -15.95 -7.64 3.31
CA ALA A 164 -14.54 -7.27 3.21
C ALA A 164 -14.25 -5.99 4.01
N LYS A 165 -15.13 -4.99 3.85
CA LYS A 165 -15.06 -3.72 4.57
C LYS A 165 -15.24 -3.91 6.06
N ALA A 166 -16.25 -4.67 6.49
CA ALA A 166 -16.49 -4.97 7.90
C ALA A 166 -15.27 -5.62 8.56
N TYR A 167 -14.64 -6.61 7.91
CA TYR A 167 -13.43 -7.25 8.44
C TYR A 167 -12.22 -6.31 8.47
N SER A 168 -12.08 -5.45 7.46
CA SER A 168 -11.02 -4.44 7.43
C SER A 168 -11.12 -3.48 8.63
N VAL A 169 -12.33 -2.97 8.88
CA VAL A 169 -12.63 -2.07 10.00
C VAL A 169 -12.44 -2.74 11.35
N GLN A 170 -12.75 -4.03 11.46
CA GLN A 170 -12.50 -4.83 12.67
C GLN A 170 -11.02 -5.18 12.86
N GLY A 171 -10.14 -4.88 11.90
CA GLY A 171 -8.72 -5.20 11.98
C GLY A 171 -8.34 -6.62 11.54
N ASP A 172 -9.29 -7.40 11.01
CA ASP A 172 -8.99 -8.70 10.45
C ASP A 172 -8.49 -8.58 9.01
N LYS A 173 -7.21 -8.23 8.89
CA LYS A 173 -6.54 -7.99 7.62
C LYS A 173 -6.52 -9.23 6.72
N TRP A 174 -6.38 -10.43 7.29
CA TRP A 174 -6.29 -11.67 6.53
C TRP A 174 -7.61 -12.06 5.89
N ARG A 175 -8.73 -11.97 6.63
CA ARG A 175 -10.06 -12.19 6.06
C ARG A 175 -10.38 -11.12 5.03
N ALA A 176 -10.18 -9.85 5.36
CA ALA A 176 -10.41 -8.73 4.44
C ALA A 176 -9.63 -8.91 3.12
N LEU A 177 -8.37 -9.34 3.20
CA LEU A 177 -7.54 -9.64 2.02
C LEU A 177 -8.09 -10.84 1.23
N GLY A 178 -8.52 -11.90 1.90
CA GLY A 178 -9.14 -13.07 1.27
C GLY A 178 -10.38 -12.69 0.46
N TYR A 179 -11.29 -11.91 1.04
CA TYR A 179 -12.46 -11.39 0.31
C TYR A 179 -12.03 -10.46 -0.83
N SER A 180 -11.07 -9.56 -0.62
CA SER A 180 -10.59 -8.64 -1.66
C SER A 180 -10.04 -9.38 -2.88
N LYS A 181 -9.28 -10.46 -2.67
CA LYS A 181 -8.77 -11.32 -3.74
C LYS A 181 -9.91 -12.00 -4.50
N ALA A 182 -10.88 -12.58 -3.80
CA ALA A 182 -12.04 -13.21 -4.42
C ALA A 182 -12.89 -12.20 -5.22
N ILE A 183 -13.14 -11.00 -4.66
CA ILE A 183 -13.87 -9.91 -5.33
C ILE A 183 -13.15 -9.50 -6.62
N ASN A 184 -11.83 -9.29 -6.57
CA ASN A 184 -11.06 -8.93 -7.76
C ASN A 184 -11.06 -10.03 -8.82
N ALA A 185 -11.01 -11.31 -8.40
CA ALA A 185 -11.15 -12.44 -9.32
C ALA A 185 -12.53 -12.47 -9.99
N LEU A 186 -13.61 -12.23 -9.23
CA LEU A 186 -14.98 -12.15 -9.77
C LEU A 186 -15.20 -10.96 -10.71
N LYS A 187 -14.66 -9.79 -10.36
CA LYS A 187 -14.72 -8.57 -11.19
C LYS A 187 -14.02 -8.74 -12.53
N SER A 188 -12.97 -9.56 -12.56
CA SER A 188 -12.19 -9.82 -13.77
C SER A 188 -12.62 -11.07 -14.54
N TYR A 189 -13.60 -11.81 -14.01
CA TYR A 189 -14.11 -13.02 -14.64
C TYR A 189 -15.02 -12.66 -15.82
N HIS A 190 -14.80 -13.32 -16.95
CA HIS A 190 -15.32 -12.93 -18.27
C HIS A 190 -16.82 -13.19 -18.49
N LYS A 191 -17.51 -13.78 -17.49
CA LYS A 191 -18.94 -14.13 -17.58
C LYS A 191 -19.57 -14.18 -16.18
N PRO A 192 -20.90 -14.18 -16.07
CA PRO A 192 -21.56 -14.42 -14.78
C PRO A 192 -21.27 -15.85 -14.28
N VAL A 193 -20.97 -15.98 -12.99
CA VAL A 193 -20.84 -17.27 -12.31
C VAL A 193 -22.22 -17.83 -12.05
N THR A 194 -22.46 -19.08 -12.43
CA THR A 194 -23.79 -19.70 -12.33
C THR A 194 -23.85 -20.89 -11.40
N SER A 195 -22.71 -21.46 -11.00
CA SER A 195 -22.65 -22.67 -10.19
C SER A 195 -21.47 -22.69 -9.23
N TYR A 196 -21.60 -23.53 -8.18
CA TYR A 196 -20.52 -23.78 -7.22
C TYR A 196 -19.24 -24.31 -7.86
N GLN A 197 -19.38 -25.25 -8.81
CA GLN A 197 -18.23 -25.87 -9.48
C GLN A 197 -17.47 -24.84 -10.33
N GLU A 198 -18.20 -23.93 -10.98
CA GLU A 198 -17.61 -22.82 -11.71
C GLU A 198 -16.88 -21.86 -10.77
N ALA A 199 -17.50 -21.47 -9.66
CA ALA A 199 -16.88 -20.62 -8.65
C ALA A 199 -15.55 -21.21 -8.13
N CYS A 200 -15.50 -22.52 -7.88
CA CYS A 200 -14.28 -23.21 -7.42
C CYS A 200 -13.14 -23.22 -8.45
N LYS A 201 -13.44 -23.07 -9.75
CA LYS A 201 -12.42 -23.02 -10.80
C LYS A 201 -11.76 -21.64 -10.91
N ILE A 202 -12.36 -20.61 -10.31
CA ILE A 202 -11.83 -19.25 -10.35
C ILE A 202 -10.63 -19.14 -9.40
N PRO A 203 -9.48 -18.65 -9.88
CA PRO A 203 -8.32 -18.42 -9.03
C PRO A 203 -8.66 -17.54 -7.80
N ALA A 204 -8.08 -17.88 -6.65
CA ALA A 204 -8.36 -17.24 -5.36
C ALA A 204 -9.75 -17.49 -4.73
N ILE A 205 -10.60 -18.32 -5.34
CA ILE A 205 -11.88 -18.74 -4.76
C ILE A 205 -11.76 -20.21 -4.29
N GLY A 206 -11.71 -20.40 -2.97
CA GLY A 206 -11.75 -21.73 -2.36
C GLY A 206 -13.16 -22.21 -2.02
N LYS A 207 -13.29 -23.46 -1.57
CA LYS A 207 -14.57 -24.13 -1.22
C LYS A 207 -15.51 -23.26 -0.37
N ARG A 208 -14.99 -22.68 0.72
CA ARG A 208 -15.77 -21.82 1.63
C ARG A 208 -16.26 -20.52 1.00
N MET A 209 -15.51 -19.99 0.02
CA MET A 209 -15.92 -18.78 -0.70
C MET A 209 -16.95 -19.15 -1.77
N ALA A 210 -16.75 -20.26 -2.48
CA ALA A 210 -17.70 -20.79 -3.44
C ALA A 210 -19.05 -21.14 -2.78
N GLU A 211 -19.07 -21.64 -1.55
CA GLU A 211 -20.30 -21.84 -0.76
C GLU A 211 -21.08 -20.53 -0.56
N LYS A 212 -20.38 -19.43 -0.27
CA LYS A 212 -21.01 -18.10 -0.11
C LYS A 212 -21.53 -17.56 -1.42
N ILE A 213 -20.79 -17.80 -2.50
CA ILE A 213 -21.22 -17.42 -3.85
C ILE A 213 -22.49 -18.19 -4.22
N LEU A 214 -22.54 -19.49 -3.94
CA LEU A 214 -23.74 -20.31 -4.15
C LEU A 214 -24.92 -19.82 -3.31
N GLU A 215 -24.70 -19.50 -2.03
CA GLU A 215 -25.75 -18.93 -1.17
C GLU A 215 -26.34 -17.64 -1.76
N ILE A 216 -25.47 -16.74 -2.26
CA ILE A 216 -25.91 -15.50 -2.93
C ILE A 216 -26.65 -15.80 -4.24
N LEU A 217 -26.23 -16.80 -5.00
CA LEU A 217 -26.90 -17.22 -6.23
C LEU A 217 -28.31 -17.74 -5.98
N GLU A 218 -28.48 -18.58 -4.96
CA GLU A 218 -29.75 -19.24 -4.66
C GLU A 218 -30.74 -18.31 -3.95
N THR A 219 -30.24 -17.46 -3.05
CA THR A 219 -31.11 -16.65 -2.16
C THR A 219 -31.12 -15.16 -2.48
N GLY A 220 -30.17 -14.68 -3.31
CA GLY A 220 -29.93 -13.25 -3.51
C GLY A 220 -29.31 -12.53 -2.30
N HIS A 221 -29.00 -13.27 -1.23
CA HIS A 221 -28.55 -12.73 0.04
C HIS A 221 -27.39 -13.54 0.63
N LEU A 222 -26.72 -12.97 1.62
CA LEU A 222 -25.66 -13.64 2.36
C LEU A 222 -25.96 -13.51 3.84
N ARG A 223 -26.35 -14.60 4.51
CA ARG A 223 -26.76 -14.61 5.93
C ARG A 223 -25.69 -14.03 6.86
N LYS A 224 -24.42 -14.09 6.47
CA LYS A 224 -23.33 -13.53 7.26
C LYS A 224 -23.40 -12.00 7.38
N LEU A 225 -24.05 -11.32 6.44
CA LEU A 225 -24.28 -9.87 6.48
C LEU A 225 -25.21 -9.47 7.63
N ASP A 226 -26.19 -10.32 7.96
CA ASP A 226 -27.15 -10.05 9.04
C ASP A 226 -26.50 -10.15 10.43
N HIS A 227 -25.34 -10.81 10.51
CA HIS A 227 -24.59 -11.04 11.73
C HIS A 227 -23.30 -10.20 11.80
N ILE A 228 -23.27 -9.07 11.09
CA ILE A 228 -22.21 -8.07 11.25
C ILE A 228 -22.35 -7.44 12.64
N SER A 229 -21.23 -7.32 13.35
CA SER A 229 -21.23 -6.74 14.70
C SER A 229 -21.66 -5.28 14.67
N GLU A 230 -22.47 -4.87 15.65
CA GLU A 230 -22.86 -3.48 15.89
C GLU A 230 -21.67 -2.54 16.15
N SER A 231 -20.49 -3.10 16.45
CA SER A 231 -19.25 -2.32 16.54
C SER A 231 -18.79 -1.77 15.19
N VAL A 232 -19.12 -2.42 14.07
CA VAL A 232 -18.57 -2.10 12.75
C VAL A 232 -18.89 -0.66 12.31
N PRO A 233 -20.15 -0.17 12.37
CA PRO A 233 -20.44 1.22 12.00
C PRO A 233 -19.68 2.25 12.82
N VAL A 234 -19.50 2.00 14.13
CA VAL A 234 -18.76 2.92 15.02
C VAL A 234 -17.26 2.88 14.74
N LEU A 235 -16.70 1.69 14.57
CA LEU A 235 -15.30 1.52 14.22
C LEU A 235 -14.99 2.14 12.85
N GLU A 236 -15.92 2.06 11.90
CA GLU A 236 -15.81 2.72 10.60
C GLU A 236 -15.84 4.24 10.75
N LEU A 237 -16.81 4.76 11.51
CA LEU A 237 -16.93 6.18 11.83
C LEU A 237 -15.61 6.74 12.37
N PHE A 238 -14.99 6.04 13.31
CA PHE A 238 -13.71 6.42 13.91
C PHE A 238 -12.51 6.24 12.96
N SER A 239 -12.49 5.15 12.19
CA SER A 239 -11.39 4.88 11.23
C SER A 239 -11.34 5.89 10.08
N ASN A 240 -12.44 6.59 9.82
CA ASN A 240 -12.51 7.66 8.85
C ASN A 240 -11.89 8.98 9.36
N ILE A 241 -11.56 9.11 10.65
CA ILE A 241 -10.81 10.25 11.17
C ILE A 241 -9.36 10.11 10.68
N TRP A 242 -8.84 11.12 9.99
CA TRP A 242 -7.45 11.11 9.55
C TRP A 242 -6.49 10.89 10.73
N GLY A 243 -5.51 9.99 10.57
CA GLY A 243 -4.58 9.64 11.66
C GLY A 243 -5.15 8.68 12.71
N ALA A 244 -6.41 8.24 12.58
CA ALA A 244 -7.01 7.22 13.43
C ALA A 244 -7.15 5.89 12.66
N GLY A 245 -6.14 5.03 12.76
CA GLY A 245 -6.22 3.67 12.21
C GLY A 245 -7.09 2.75 13.06
N VAL A 246 -7.23 1.50 12.61
CA VAL A 246 -7.99 0.43 13.29
C VAL A 246 -7.70 0.33 14.79
N LYS A 247 -6.41 0.39 15.18
CA LYS A 247 -6.01 0.29 16.60
C LYS A 247 -6.60 1.43 17.44
N THR A 248 -6.50 2.66 16.92
CA THR A 248 -7.04 3.85 17.57
C THR A 248 -8.57 3.79 17.65
N ALA A 249 -9.23 3.40 16.56
CA ALA A 249 -10.68 3.23 16.53
C ALA A 249 -11.17 2.18 17.55
N GLN A 250 -10.48 1.04 17.65
CA GLN A 250 -10.77 0.01 18.65
C GLN A 250 -10.57 0.49 20.08
N MET A 251 -9.48 1.21 20.34
CA MET A 251 -9.19 1.80 21.64
C MET A 251 -10.34 2.75 22.07
N TRP A 252 -10.75 3.67 21.21
CA TRP A 252 -11.87 4.59 21.48
C TRP A 252 -13.19 3.84 21.69
N TYR A 253 -13.43 2.79 20.91
CA TYR A 253 -14.61 1.95 21.11
C TYR A 253 -14.61 1.26 22.47
N GLN A 254 -13.46 0.73 22.91
CA GLN A 254 -13.30 0.10 24.24
C GLN A 254 -13.45 1.10 25.39
N GLN A 255 -13.09 2.37 25.16
CA GLN A 255 -13.33 3.48 26.09
C GLN A 255 -14.81 3.90 26.17
N GLY A 256 -15.69 3.27 25.38
CA GLY A 256 -17.13 3.54 25.39
C GLY A 256 -17.56 4.65 24.44
N PHE A 257 -16.67 5.22 23.63
CA PHE A 257 -17.03 6.27 22.66
C PHE A 257 -17.85 5.67 21.52
N ARG A 258 -18.89 6.38 21.09
CA ARG A 258 -19.77 5.93 19.99
C ARG A 258 -19.96 6.99 18.90
N THR A 259 -19.66 8.24 19.20
CA THR A 259 -19.92 9.39 18.30
C THR A 259 -18.67 10.23 18.08
N LEU A 260 -18.66 11.06 17.03
CA LEU A 260 -17.58 12.04 16.82
C LEU A 260 -17.52 13.09 17.94
N ASP A 261 -18.65 13.38 18.58
CA ASP A 261 -18.73 14.32 19.70
C ASP A 261 -18.08 13.75 20.96
N ASP A 262 -18.18 12.44 21.19
CA ASP A 262 -17.41 11.77 22.25
C ASP A 262 -15.91 11.95 22.02
N ILE A 263 -15.44 11.78 20.78
CA ILE A 263 -14.03 11.98 20.43
C ILE A 263 -13.63 13.43 20.68
N ARG A 264 -14.44 14.41 20.25
CA ARG A 264 -14.15 15.84 20.42
C ARG A 264 -14.07 16.26 21.90
N ALA A 265 -14.92 15.68 22.74
CA ALA A 265 -15.04 16.09 24.14
C ALA A 265 -14.11 15.33 25.09
N LYS A 266 -13.81 14.05 24.81
CA LYS A 266 -13.22 13.13 25.79
C LYS A 266 -11.91 12.48 25.33
N ALA A 267 -11.65 12.38 24.02
CA ALA A 267 -10.47 11.68 23.54
C ALA A 267 -9.23 12.57 23.60
N THR A 268 -8.09 11.97 23.97
CA THR A 268 -6.79 12.58 23.76
C THR A 268 -6.36 12.38 22.31
N LEU A 269 -6.22 13.47 21.56
CA LEU A 269 -5.90 13.44 20.13
C LEU A 269 -4.47 13.91 19.88
N THR A 270 -3.80 13.28 18.93
CA THR A 270 -2.60 13.85 18.32
C THR A 270 -2.97 15.08 17.48
N SER A 271 -2.00 15.94 17.16
CA SER A 271 -2.21 17.10 16.28
C SER A 271 -2.86 16.70 14.95
N GLN A 272 -2.38 15.61 14.34
CA GLN A 272 -2.90 15.06 13.08
C GLN A 272 -4.36 14.59 13.21
N GLN A 273 -4.69 13.90 14.31
CA GLN A 273 -6.07 13.45 14.57
C GLN A 273 -7.02 14.62 14.86
N ALA A 274 -6.54 15.67 15.52
CA ALA A 274 -7.34 16.88 15.75
C ALA A 274 -7.70 17.57 14.42
N VAL A 275 -6.75 17.68 13.49
CA VAL A 275 -7.01 18.16 12.12
C VAL A 275 -7.95 17.20 11.37
N GLY A 276 -7.72 15.89 11.49
CA GLY A 276 -8.58 14.85 10.93
C GLY A 276 -10.03 14.93 11.39
N LEU A 277 -10.25 15.24 12.67
CA LEU A 277 -11.58 15.42 13.23
C LEU A 277 -12.21 16.76 12.82
N LYS A 278 -11.39 17.82 12.72
CA LYS A 278 -11.82 19.16 12.27
C LYS A 278 -12.37 19.14 10.84
N HIS A 279 -11.74 18.38 9.94
CA HIS A 279 -12.09 18.30 8.51
C HIS A 279 -12.71 16.94 8.13
N TYR A 280 -13.31 16.23 9.09
CA TYR A 280 -13.82 14.87 8.91
C TYR A 280 -14.72 14.70 7.69
N THR A 281 -15.75 15.56 7.58
CA THR A 281 -16.72 15.50 6.47
C THR A 281 -16.06 15.80 5.13
N ASP A 282 -15.08 16.70 5.13
CA ASP A 282 -14.44 17.21 3.92
C ASP A 282 -13.50 16.17 3.32
N PHE A 283 -12.76 15.44 4.17
CA PHE A 283 -11.90 14.33 3.72
C PHE A 283 -12.67 13.13 3.20
N LEU A 284 -13.96 13.01 3.54
CA LEU A 284 -14.85 11.99 2.95
C LEU A 284 -15.41 12.41 1.59
N GLU A 285 -15.43 13.71 1.28
CA GLU A 285 -15.92 14.23 0.02
C GLU A 285 -14.91 13.96 -1.11
N ARG A 286 -15.41 13.45 -2.24
CA ARG A 286 -14.61 13.22 -3.45
C ARG A 286 -14.50 14.52 -4.23
N MET A 287 -13.28 14.95 -4.57
CA MET A 287 -13.08 16.11 -5.43
C MET A 287 -13.19 15.75 -6.92
N PRO A 288 -13.80 16.60 -7.75
CA PRO A 288 -13.80 16.42 -9.21
C PRO A 288 -12.39 16.58 -9.78
N ARG A 289 -12.17 16.04 -10.98
CA ARG A 289 -10.86 16.07 -11.64
C ARG A 289 -10.39 17.49 -11.94
N GLU A 290 -11.31 18.38 -12.28
CA GLU A 290 -11.03 19.78 -12.58
C GLU A 290 -10.44 20.49 -11.36
N GLU A 291 -11.00 20.25 -10.17
CA GLU A 291 -10.48 20.80 -8.91
C GLU A 291 -9.08 20.25 -8.60
N ALA A 292 -8.84 18.96 -8.85
CA ALA A 292 -7.49 18.39 -8.68
C ALA A 292 -6.46 19.03 -9.63
N ALA A 293 -6.88 19.42 -10.84
CA ALA A 293 -6.02 20.12 -11.80
C ALA A 293 -5.69 21.55 -11.35
N GLU A 294 -6.67 22.27 -10.78
CA GLU A 294 -6.46 23.62 -10.22
C GLU A 294 -5.47 23.60 -9.04
N ILE A 295 -5.55 22.56 -8.20
CA ILE A 295 -4.64 22.34 -7.08
C ILE A 295 -3.20 22.11 -7.61
N GLU A 296 -3.01 21.21 -8.56
CA GLU A 296 -1.70 20.97 -9.18
C GLU A 296 -1.14 22.25 -9.83
N GLN A 297 -1.99 22.99 -10.54
CA GLN A 297 -1.61 24.25 -11.17
C GLN A 297 -1.13 25.29 -10.15
N THR A 298 -1.78 25.37 -8.99
CA THR A 298 -1.39 26.28 -7.90
C THR A 298 -0.03 25.90 -7.33
N VAL A 299 0.18 24.61 -7.05
CA VAL A 299 1.47 24.09 -6.55
C VAL A 299 2.58 24.35 -7.56
N ARG A 300 2.32 24.09 -8.85
CA ARG A 300 3.27 24.30 -9.94
C ARG A 300 3.68 25.77 -10.07
N GLN A 301 2.73 26.72 -9.98
CA GLN A 301 3.09 28.14 -10.03
C GLN A 301 3.93 28.56 -8.83
N ALA A 302 3.59 28.10 -7.62
CA ALA A 302 4.38 28.38 -6.43
C ALA A 302 5.80 27.79 -6.53
N ALA A 303 5.94 26.57 -7.06
CA ALA A 303 7.24 25.95 -7.29
C ALA A 303 8.07 26.73 -8.32
N LEU A 304 7.50 27.04 -9.48
CA LEU A 304 8.19 27.79 -10.53
C LEU A 304 8.61 29.20 -10.09
N ALA A 305 7.80 29.85 -9.25
CA ALA A 305 8.14 31.15 -8.66
C ALA A 305 9.33 31.07 -7.69
N LEU A 306 9.52 29.93 -7.01
CA LEU A 306 10.68 29.71 -6.14
C LEU A 306 11.94 29.41 -6.94
N LYS A 307 11.82 28.58 -7.97
CA LYS A 307 12.95 28.22 -8.82
C LYS A 307 12.50 27.86 -10.24
N PRO A 308 12.94 28.63 -11.26
CA PRO A 308 12.72 28.27 -12.65
C PRO A 308 13.30 26.90 -12.97
N GLY A 309 12.65 26.16 -13.88
CA GLY A 309 13.10 24.83 -14.31
C GLY A 309 12.59 23.66 -13.46
N LEU A 310 11.90 23.92 -12.34
CA LEU A 310 11.22 22.86 -11.59
C LEU A 310 10.09 22.24 -12.41
N VAL A 311 9.94 20.93 -12.27
CA VAL A 311 8.90 20.13 -12.91
C VAL A 311 7.95 19.62 -11.84
N CYS A 312 6.66 19.94 -12.00
CA CYS A 312 5.59 19.50 -11.12
C CYS A 312 4.61 18.63 -11.92
N VAL A 313 4.27 17.46 -11.40
CA VAL A 313 3.37 16.51 -12.07
C VAL A 313 2.36 15.94 -11.08
N ALA A 314 1.06 16.05 -11.38
CA ALA A 314 0.05 15.32 -10.63
C ALA A 314 0.18 13.81 -10.87
N CYS A 315 0.27 13.05 -9.79
CA CYS A 315 0.42 11.60 -9.74
C CYS A 315 -0.88 10.94 -9.25
N GLY A 316 -0.75 9.80 -8.57
CA GLY A 316 -1.87 9.20 -7.84
C GLY A 316 -3.05 8.80 -8.72
N SER A 317 -4.25 8.93 -8.14
CA SER A 317 -5.50 8.63 -8.83
C SER A 317 -5.78 9.56 -10.01
N TYR A 318 -5.30 10.81 -9.92
CA TYR A 318 -5.37 11.79 -11.01
C TYR A 318 -4.62 11.29 -12.25
N ARG A 319 -3.36 10.87 -12.11
CA ARG A 319 -2.56 10.33 -13.22
C ARG A 319 -3.15 9.05 -13.83
N ARG A 320 -3.85 8.23 -13.03
CA ARG A 320 -4.55 7.03 -13.51
C ARG A 320 -5.90 7.32 -14.20
N GLY A 321 -6.25 8.59 -14.42
CA GLY A 321 -7.45 8.97 -15.16
C GLY A 321 -8.76 8.81 -14.39
N LYS A 322 -8.75 8.73 -13.05
CA LYS A 322 -10.00 8.67 -12.28
C LYS A 322 -10.82 9.97 -12.47
N PRO A 323 -12.16 9.88 -12.55
CA PRO A 323 -13.04 11.05 -12.74
C PRO A 323 -13.14 11.92 -11.48
N THR A 324 -12.92 11.32 -10.30
CA THR A 324 -12.81 12.02 -9.03
C THR A 324 -11.51 11.63 -8.34
N CYS A 325 -11.01 12.47 -7.44
CA CYS A 325 -9.83 12.26 -6.59
C CYS A 325 -10.23 12.39 -5.11
N GLY A 326 -9.39 11.88 -4.21
CA GLY A 326 -9.62 11.99 -2.75
C GLY A 326 -8.60 12.95 -2.17
N ASP A 327 -7.39 12.82 -2.70
CA ASP A 327 -6.24 13.67 -2.54
C ASP A 327 -5.63 13.99 -3.92
N VAL A 328 -4.75 14.99 -3.95
CA VAL A 328 -3.92 15.33 -5.10
C VAL A 328 -2.47 15.07 -4.73
N ASP A 329 -1.91 13.99 -5.27
CA ASP A 329 -0.48 13.73 -5.21
C ASP A 329 0.23 14.59 -6.27
N VAL A 330 1.15 15.47 -5.87
CA VAL A 330 2.02 16.26 -6.77
C VAL A 330 3.47 15.88 -6.51
N LEU A 331 4.12 15.40 -7.56
CA LEU A 331 5.56 15.15 -7.61
C LEU A 331 6.28 16.44 -8.01
N VAL A 332 7.31 16.84 -7.27
CA VAL A 332 8.18 17.98 -7.59
C VAL A 332 9.61 17.51 -7.77
N THR A 333 10.21 17.85 -8.92
CA THR A 333 11.59 17.48 -9.27
C THR A 333 12.24 18.56 -10.15
N HIS A 334 13.48 18.34 -10.55
CA HIS A 334 14.21 19.17 -11.50
C HIS A 334 15.03 18.27 -12.44
N PRO A 335 15.15 18.59 -13.75
CA PRO A 335 15.86 17.73 -14.72
C PRO A 335 17.31 17.43 -14.36
N ASP A 336 17.99 18.36 -13.67
CA ASP A 336 19.37 18.17 -13.19
C ASP A 336 19.51 17.19 -12.00
N GLY A 337 18.41 16.67 -11.45
CA GLY A 337 18.41 15.76 -10.30
C GLY A 337 18.87 16.36 -8.97
N GLN A 338 19.18 17.65 -8.89
CA GLN A 338 19.79 18.29 -7.71
C GLN A 338 19.02 19.53 -7.25
N SER A 339 18.50 20.32 -8.20
CA SER A 339 17.96 21.64 -7.95
C SER A 339 16.66 21.67 -7.15
N HIS A 340 16.00 20.53 -6.98
CA HIS A 340 14.81 20.38 -6.14
C HIS A 340 15.13 20.25 -4.64
N ARG A 341 16.39 20.00 -4.26
CA ARG A 341 16.80 19.87 -2.85
C ARG A 341 16.52 21.17 -2.09
N GLY A 342 15.92 21.05 -0.90
CA GLY A 342 15.57 22.21 -0.05
C GLY A 342 14.48 23.13 -0.59
N VAL A 343 13.87 22.82 -1.74
CA VAL A 343 12.73 23.59 -2.28
C VAL A 343 11.47 23.33 -1.45
N PHE A 344 11.36 22.13 -0.86
CA PHE A 344 10.12 21.65 -0.25
C PHE A 344 9.60 22.54 0.90
N SER A 345 10.45 22.86 1.89
CA SER A 345 10.07 23.74 3.00
C SER A 345 9.66 25.14 2.51
N LYS A 346 10.44 25.71 1.59
CA LYS A 346 10.15 27.01 0.97
C LYS A 346 8.83 27.01 0.20
N LEU A 347 8.50 25.90 -0.47
CA LEU A 347 7.24 25.71 -1.17
C LEU A 347 6.07 25.66 -0.20
N LEU A 348 6.16 24.89 0.88
CA LEU A 348 5.15 24.87 1.93
C LEU A 348 4.95 26.25 2.54
N ASP A 349 6.02 26.97 2.86
CA ASP A 349 5.95 28.33 3.42
C ASP A 349 5.29 29.32 2.46
N SER A 350 5.57 29.20 1.16
CA SER A 350 4.92 30.01 0.13
C SER A 350 3.41 29.74 0.08
N LEU A 351 3.01 28.47 0.08
CA LEU A 351 1.60 28.06 0.04
C LEU A 351 0.84 28.40 1.34
N ARG A 352 1.52 28.40 2.49
CA ARG A 352 0.97 28.88 3.77
C ARG A 352 0.74 30.39 3.75
N ARG A 353 1.74 31.16 3.30
CA ARG A 353 1.63 32.62 3.21
C ARG A 353 0.54 33.08 2.25
N SER A 354 0.28 32.33 1.19
CA SER A 354 -0.85 32.62 0.28
C SER A 354 -2.22 32.24 0.86
N GLY A 355 -2.27 31.60 2.04
CA GLY A 355 -3.49 31.07 2.66
C GLY A 355 -4.07 29.84 1.95
N PHE A 356 -3.33 29.26 0.99
CA PHE A 356 -3.75 28.05 0.29
C PHE A 356 -3.63 26.82 1.20
N LEU A 357 -2.52 26.72 1.94
CA LEU A 357 -2.29 25.69 2.94
C LEU A 357 -2.79 26.14 4.31
N THR A 358 -3.71 25.39 4.91
CA THR A 358 -4.32 25.76 6.21
C THR A 358 -3.94 24.88 7.37
N ASP A 359 -3.66 23.61 7.12
CA ASP A 359 -3.35 22.63 8.16
C ASP A 359 -2.35 21.60 7.60
N ASP A 360 -1.49 21.09 8.48
CA ASP A 360 -0.58 19.99 8.17
C ASP A 360 -1.04 18.72 8.85
N LEU A 361 -1.09 17.64 8.08
CA LEU A 361 -1.42 16.30 8.55
C LEU A 361 -0.17 15.49 8.91
N VAL A 362 1.03 16.00 8.62
CA VAL A 362 2.35 15.42 8.98
C VAL A 362 3.32 16.55 9.31
N SER A 363 4.15 16.39 10.35
CA SER A 363 5.10 17.41 10.77
C SER A 363 6.36 17.42 9.88
N GLN A 364 7.02 18.57 9.76
CA GLN A 364 8.23 18.70 8.91
C GLN A 364 9.42 17.98 9.56
N GLU A 365 9.45 17.96 10.89
CA GLU A 365 10.49 17.34 11.72
C GLU A 365 10.56 15.81 11.54
N ASP A 366 9.43 15.17 11.23
CA ASP A 366 9.38 13.72 10.91
C ASP A 366 10.15 13.36 9.62
N ASN A 367 10.51 14.34 8.78
CA ASN A 367 11.23 14.13 7.51
C ASN A 367 12.71 14.58 7.54
N GLU A 368 13.16 15.28 8.58
CA GLU A 368 14.58 15.68 8.73
C GLU A 368 15.41 14.62 9.46
N ILE A 369 14.77 13.66 10.15
CA ILE A 369 15.43 12.60 10.94
C ILE A 369 15.60 11.30 10.12
N GLY A 370 16.07 11.37 8.87
CA GLY A 370 16.58 10.13 8.27
C GLY A 370 17.12 10.19 6.87
#